data_AF-A0A6P6MPY6-F1
#
_entry.id   AF-A0A6P6MPY6-F1
#
_cell.length_a   1.000
_cell.length_b   1.000
_cell.length_c   1.000
_cell.angle_alpha   90.00
_cell.angle_beta   90.00
_cell.angle_gamma   90.00
#
_symmetry.space_group_name_H-M   'P 1'
#
loop_
_entity.id
_entity.type
_entity.pdbx_description
1 polymer ?
#
loop_
_entity_poly.entity_id
_entity_poly.type
_entity_poly.pdbx_seq_one_letter_code
_entity_poly.pdbx_strand_id
1 'polypeptide(L)'
;MEDVLSEDSGNAEDHALASRDARHKHDQLKVLLEDLSQHLNTLHHYQITDDEVPVEKLEEIKRRFTNARVTAKYHGIKLQYREQMHHVYDLLGHLKSKLSLWRGPYGSQESVQSLLQDWHDTVDKQGLVWKLKEALNKLKDTAVSYTSKAALADDSPVVNRRVKEADSETGVSAEAAEAVRSTMERVLAAWESYKDCLYLLQVWLGQEKQSEAQEHKHFSSSLNEWRLRQAQLNEVGNFLIDMSDASTSHSLTEELRKLNMQWADFIKRTKF
;
A
#
# COMPACT_ATOMS: atom_id res chain seq x y z
N MET A 1 31.48 -19.35 -19.45
CA MET A 1 30.09 -19.76 -19.20
C MET A 1 29.39 -18.51 -18.69
N GLU A 2 29.35 -17.55 -19.60
CA GLU A 2 28.63 -16.28 -19.50
C GLU A 2 27.21 -16.51 -20.02
N ASP A 3 26.33 -15.59 -19.66
CA ASP A 3 24.98 -15.42 -20.19
C ASP A 3 23.81 -16.12 -19.45
N VAL A 4 23.62 -15.76 -18.17
CA VAL A 4 22.27 -15.74 -17.54
C VAL A 4 22.02 -14.37 -16.88
N LEU A 5 22.58 -13.31 -17.46
CA LEU A 5 22.39 -11.93 -17.01
C LEU A 5 22.15 -11.01 -18.22
N SER A 6 21.29 -11.42 -19.14
CA SER A 6 20.68 -10.50 -20.11
C SER A 6 19.23 -10.24 -19.71
N GLU A 7 18.99 -8.96 -19.42
CA GLU A 7 17.72 -8.28 -19.21
C GLU A 7 16.52 -8.88 -19.95
N ASP A 8 15.41 -9.12 -19.24
CA ASP A 8 14.09 -8.94 -19.83
C ASP A 8 13.45 -7.70 -19.20
N SER A 9 13.51 -6.61 -19.96
CA SER A 9 12.73 -5.41 -19.72
C SER A 9 11.36 -5.61 -20.34
N GLY A 10 10.46 -6.28 -19.61
CA GLY A 10 9.15 -6.63 -20.14
C GLY A 10 8.19 -7.09 -19.06
N ASN A 11 7.24 -6.22 -18.71
CA ASN A 11 6.17 -6.42 -17.73
C ASN A 11 6.65 -6.40 -16.27
N ALA A 12 5.86 -5.76 -15.39
CA ALA A 12 6.07 -5.85 -13.95
C ALA A 12 6.25 -7.34 -13.59
N GLU A 13 7.46 -7.71 -13.13
CA GLU A 13 7.74 -9.06 -12.65
C GLU A 13 6.61 -9.42 -11.68
N ASP A 14 5.86 -10.49 -11.98
CA ASP A 14 4.85 -10.99 -11.06
C ASP A 14 5.58 -11.46 -9.80
N HIS A 15 5.69 -10.55 -8.84
CA HIS A 15 6.45 -10.76 -7.61
C HIS A 15 5.83 -11.88 -6.78
N ALA A 16 4.51 -12.11 -6.87
CA ALA A 16 3.88 -13.28 -6.28
C ALA A 16 4.40 -14.57 -6.92
N LEU A 17 4.46 -14.63 -8.26
CA LEU A 17 5.01 -15.78 -8.98
C LEU A 17 6.49 -15.99 -8.66
N ALA A 18 7.30 -14.94 -8.68
CA ALA A 18 8.74 -15.01 -8.40
C ALA A 18 9.01 -15.46 -6.96
N SER A 19 8.22 -14.98 -5.99
CA SER A 19 8.31 -15.44 -4.60
C SER A 19 7.97 -16.93 -4.48
N ARG A 20 6.88 -17.38 -5.15
CA ARG A 20 6.47 -18.80 -5.15
C ARG A 20 7.51 -19.71 -5.81
N ASP A 21 8.08 -19.30 -6.93
CA ASP A 21 9.14 -20.04 -7.62
C ASP A 21 10.41 -20.14 -6.77
N ALA A 22 10.83 -19.03 -6.14
CA ALA A 22 11.98 -19.03 -5.23
C ALA A 22 11.77 -19.97 -4.03
N ARG A 23 10.56 -19.97 -3.43
CA ARG A 23 10.18 -20.91 -2.37
C ARG A 23 10.25 -22.36 -2.86
N HIS A 24 9.65 -22.65 -4.01
CA HIS A 24 9.63 -24.00 -4.57
C HIS A 24 11.04 -24.54 -4.81
N LYS A 25 11.91 -23.74 -5.44
CA LYS A 25 13.32 -24.09 -5.65
C LYS A 25 14.07 -24.28 -4.34
N HIS A 26 13.79 -23.44 -3.34
CA HIS A 26 14.40 -23.58 -2.01
C HIS A 26 13.99 -24.89 -1.33
N ASP A 27 12.72 -25.28 -1.41
CA ASP A 27 12.24 -26.53 -0.82
C ASP A 27 12.78 -27.77 -1.54
N GLN A 28 12.86 -27.74 -2.87
CA GLN A 28 13.54 -28.80 -3.64
C GLN A 28 15.02 -28.93 -3.23
N LEU A 29 15.71 -27.81 -3.06
CA LEU A 29 17.11 -27.80 -2.66
C LEU A 29 17.33 -28.37 -1.26
N LYS A 30 16.39 -28.17 -0.32
CA LYS A 30 16.47 -28.78 1.01
C LYS A 30 16.44 -30.31 0.94
N VAL A 31 15.57 -30.88 0.10
CA VAL A 31 15.50 -32.33 -0.11
C VAL A 31 16.82 -32.83 -0.69
N LEU A 32 17.33 -32.18 -1.73
CA LEU A 32 18.62 -32.55 -2.34
C LEU A 32 19.80 -32.44 -1.37
N LEU A 33 19.78 -31.46 -0.46
CA LEU A 33 20.82 -31.29 0.57
C LEU A 33 20.79 -32.41 1.61
N GLU A 34 19.61 -32.94 1.94
CA GLU A 34 19.46 -34.09 2.82
C GLU A 34 20.00 -35.35 2.15
N ASP A 35 19.60 -35.63 0.92
CA ASP A 35 20.10 -36.77 0.12
C ASP A 35 21.62 -36.71 -0.03
N LEU A 36 22.16 -35.53 -0.36
CA LEU A 36 23.60 -35.31 -0.49
C LEU A 36 24.33 -35.55 0.84
N SER A 37 23.70 -35.23 1.96
CA SER A 37 24.26 -35.47 3.29
C SER A 37 24.28 -36.96 3.62
N GLN A 38 23.25 -37.72 3.23
CA GLN A 38 23.22 -39.18 3.36
C GLN A 38 24.30 -39.84 2.49
N HIS A 39 24.41 -39.45 1.22
CA HIS A 39 25.47 -39.97 0.33
C HIS A 39 26.88 -39.66 0.83
N LEU A 40 27.11 -38.46 1.36
CA LEU A 40 28.39 -38.10 1.99
C LEU A 40 28.68 -38.95 3.23
N ASN A 41 27.65 -39.30 4.00
CA ASN A 41 27.79 -40.17 5.15
C ASN A 41 28.18 -41.60 4.73
N THR A 42 27.52 -42.14 3.70
CA THR A 42 27.89 -43.43 3.10
C THR A 42 29.34 -43.42 2.60
N LEU A 43 29.75 -42.36 1.91
CA LEU A 43 31.11 -42.21 1.39
C LEU A 43 32.18 -42.10 2.48
N HIS A 44 31.85 -41.53 3.65
CA HIS A 44 32.76 -41.47 4.80
C HIS A 44 32.98 -42.83 5.45
N HIS A 45 31.96 -43.69 5.46
CA HIS A 45 32.03 -45.02 6.07
C HIS A 45 32.48 -46.12 5.09
N TYR A 46 32.69 -45.76 3.81
CA TYR A 46 33.17 -46.69 2.80
C TYR A 46 34.62 -47.13 3.11
N GLN A 47 34.80 -48.42 3.35
CA GLN A 47 36.11 -49.04 3.55
C GLN A 47 36.60 -49.65 2.24
N ILE A 48 37.79 -49.24 1.80
CA ILE A 48 38.47 -49.87 0.67
C ILE A 48 38.87 -51.27 1.13
N THR A 49 38.18 -52.27 0.62
CA THR A 49 38.33 -53.68 1.02
C THR A 49 39.16 -54.50 0.03
N ASP A 50 39.46 -53.94 -1.15
CA ASP A 50 40.35 -54.52 -2.15
C ASP A 50 40.92 -53.43 -3.07
N ASP A 51 42.05 -53.68 -3.73
CA ASP A 51 42.90 -52.77 -4.53
C ASP A 51 42.22 -52.04 -5.73
N GLU A 52 40.89 -51.99 -5.82
CA GLU A 52 40.14 -51.53 -7.01
C GLU A 52 39.93 -50.00 -7.09
N VAL A 53 40.01 -49.26 -5.98
CA VAL A 53 39.78 -47.79 -5.98
C VAL A 53 40.97 -47.05 -5.38
N PRO A 54 41.70 -46.25 -6.18
CA PRO A 54 42.78 -45.41 -5.66
C PRO A 54 42.27 -44.43 -4.61
N VAL A 55 42.98 -44.35 -3.48
CA VAL A 55 42.63 -43.47 -2.35
C VAL A 55 42.48 -42.01 -2.81
N GLU A 56 43.32 -41.57 -3.73
CA GLU A 56 43.29 -40.21 -4.28
C GLU A 56 41.99 -39.91 -5.02
N LYS A 57 41.41 -40.90 -5.70
CA LYS A 57 40.12 -40.75 -6.40
C LYS A 57 38.97 -40.66 -5.41
N LEU A 58 39.00 -41.46 -4.35
CA LEU A 58 37.98 -41.43 -3.30
C LEU A 58 38.00 -40.09 -2.55
N GLU A 59 39.19 -39.59 -2.19
CA GLU A 59 39.34 -38.29 -1.53
C GLU A 59 38.91 -37.12 -2.44
N GLU A 60 39.21 -37.19 -3.74
CA GLU A 60 38.72 -36.22 -4.70
C GLU A 60 37.18 -36.22 -4.81
N ILE A 61 36.53 -37.38 -4.78
CA ILE A 61 35.06 -37.48 -4.76
C ILE A 61 34.51 -36.87 -3.47
N LYS A 62 35.07 -37.21 -2.30
CA LYS A 62 34.66 -36.62 -1.00
C LYS A 62 34.78 -35.10 -1.01
N ARG A 63 35.88 -34.57 -1.55
CA ARG A 63 36.11 -33.13 -1.70
C ARG A 63 35.06 -32.48 -2.60
N ARG A 64 34.78 -33.04 -3.77
CA ARG A 64 33.76 -32.52 -4.71
C ARG A 64 32.37 -32.53 -4.12
N PHE A 65 31.96 -33.62 -3.47
CA PHE A 65 30.67 -33.72 -2.80
C PHE A 65 30.55 -32.70 -1.67
N THR A 66 31.61 -32.51 -0.88
CA THR A 66 31.65 -31.50 0.19
C THR A 66 31.49 -30.10 -0.39
N ASN A 67 32.22 -29.77 -1.46
CA ASN A 67 32.11 -28.49 -2.15
C ASN A 67 30.71 -28.27 -2.72
N ALA A 68 30.14 -29.27 -3.41
CA ALA A 68 28.78 -29.20 -3.95
C ALA A 68 27.75 -28.92 -2.85
N ARG A 69 27.86 -29.59 -1.69
CA ARG A 69 26.99 -29.36 -0.53
C ARG A 69 27.12 -27.94 0.00
N VAL A 70 28.35 -27.43 0.11
CA VAL A 70 28.61 -26.06 0.58
C VAL A 70 28.03 -25.03 -0.38
N THR A 71 28.26 -25.17 -1.69
CA THR A 71 27.68 -24.30 -2.72
C THR A 71 26.15 -24.35 -2.72
N ALA A 72 25.57 -25.53 -2.60
CA ALA A 72 24.11 -25.71 -2.49
C ALA A 72 23.55 -25.00 -1.24
N LYS A 73 24.22 -25.08 -0.08
CA LYS A 73 23.80 -24.33 1.12
C LYS A 73 23.80 -22.82 0.88
N TYR A 74 24.82 -22.27 0.23
CA TYR A 74 24.84 -20.84 -0.10
C TYR A 74 23.74 -20.47 -1.11
N HIS A 75 23.48 -21.32 -2.10
CA HIS A 75 22.38 -21.11 -3.04
C HIS A 75 21.01 -21.09 -2.32
N GLY A 76 20.81 -21.94 -1.32
CA GLY A 76 19.60 -21.92 -0.49
C GLY A 76 19.39 -20.60 0.24
N ILE A 77 20.47 -20.02 0.80
CA ILE A 77 20.43 -18.68 1.41
C ILE A 77 20.04 -17.62 0.38
N LYS A 78 20.58 -17.69 -0.85
CA LYS A 78 20.20 -16.77 -1.93
C LYS A 78 18.72 -16.89 -2.30
N LEU A 79 18.20 -18.11 -2.42
CA LEU A 79 16.80 -18.36 -2.74
C LEU A 79 15.87 -17.86 -1.64
N GLN A 80 16.20 -18.10 -0.37
CA GLN A 80 15.43 -17.60 0.77
C GLN A 80 15.34 -16.08 0.78
N TYR A 81 16.47 -15.39 0.54
CA TYR A 81 16.49 -13.93 0.43
C TYR A 81 15.60 -13.45 -0.74
N ARG A 82 15.73 -14.06 -1.92
CA ARG A 82 14.91 -13.71 -3.11
C ARG A 82 13.42 -13.90 -2.85
N GLU A 83 13.04 -14.99 -2.19
CA GLU A 83 11.65 -15.25 -1.80
C GLU A 83 11.08 -14.11 -0.96
N GLN A 84 11.79 -13.71 0.11
CA GLN A 84 11.34 -12.64 1.00
C GLN A 84 11.32 -11.28 0.29
N MET A 85 12.33 -10.99 -0.55
CA MET A 85 12.37 -9.77 -1.36
C MET A 85 11.14 -9.63 -2.25
N HIS A 86 10.84 -10.68 -3.04
CA HIS A 86 9.67 -10.65 -3.92
C HIS A 86 8.36 -10.64 -3.13
N HIS A 87 8.29 -11.31 -1.98
CA HIS A 87 7.10 -11.25 -1.14
C HIS A 87 6.82 -9.83 -0.62
N VAL A 88 7.85 -9.08 -0.22
CA VAL A 88 7.71 -7.68 0.18
C VAL A 88 7.23 -6.82 -0.99
N TYR A 89 7.83 -6.98 -2.18
CA TYR A 89 7.42 -6.19 -3.35
C TYR A 89 6.03 -6.52 -3.87
N ASP A 90 5.58 -7.77 -3.74
CA ASP A 90 4.19 -8.17 -4.03
C ASP A 90 3.20 -7.41 -3.13
N LEU A 91 3.42 -7.43 -1.82
CA LEU A 91 2.59 -6.70 -0.85
C LEU A 91 2.66 -5.18 -1.04
N LEU A 92 3.83 -4.63 -1.36
CA LEU A 92 3.99 -3.22 -1.74
C LEU A 92 3.20 -2.87 -3.00
N GLY A 93 3.25 -3.73 -4.02
CA GLY A 93 2.50 -3.58 -5.26
C GLY A 93 0.99 -3.54 -4.99
N HIS A 94 0.49 -4.46 -4.16
CA HIS A 94 -0.91 -4.46 -3.72
C HIS A 94 -1.29 -3.16 -3.01
N LEU A 95 -0.49 -2.71 -2.04
CA LEU A 95 -0.77 -1.47 -1.32
C LEU A 95 -0.75 -0.25 -2.25
N LYS A 96 0.23 -0.16 -3.16
CA LYS A 96 0.34 0.93 -4.13
C LYS A 96 -0.83 0.96 -5.12
N SER A 97 -1.28 -0.20 -5.59
CA SER A 97 -2.47 -0.31 -6.44
C SER A 97 -3.73 0.16 -5.70
N LYS A 98 -3.87 -0.17 -4.42
CA LYS A 98 -4.97 0.33 -3.59
C LYS A 98 -4.87 1.83 -3.35
N LEU A 99 -3.68 2.35 -3.05
CA LEU A 99 -3.44 3.78 -2.89
C LEU A 99 -3.81 4.60 -4.12
N SER A 100 -3.57 4.09 -5.33
CA SER A 100 -3.97 4.80 -6.55
C SER A 100 -5.48 4.84 -6.76
N LEU A 101 -6.23 3.91 -6.17
CA LEU A 101 -7.70 3.88 -6.20
C LEU A 101 -8.33 4.76 -5.12
N TRP A 102 -7.72 4.83 -3.94
CA TRP A 102 -8.22 5.65 -2.83
C TRP A 102 -7.89 7.13 -2.99
N ARG A 103 -6.87 7.47 -3.79
CA ARG A 103 -6.51 8.86 -4.05
C ARG A 103 -7.58 9.54 -4.91
N GLY A 104 -7.90 10.78 -4.56
CA GLY A 104 -8.81 11.61 -5.35
C GLY A 104 -8.31 11.87 -6.79
N PRO A 105 -9.13 12.53 -7.62
CA PRO A 105 -10.30 13.32 -7.23
C PRO A 105 -11.51 12.47 -6.79
N TYR A 106 -12.34 13.02 -5.89
CA TYR A 106 -13.45 12.31 -5.26
C TYR A 106 -14.82 12.57 -5.92
N GLY A 107 -15.71 11.57 -5.88
CA GLY A 107 -17.06 11.70 -6.41
C GLY A 107 -18.09 12.09 -5.33
N SER A 108 -19.29 11.50 -5.42
CA SER A 108 -20.35 11.69 -4.43
C SER A 108 -19.95 11.22 -3.03
N GLN A 109 -20.68 11.67 -2.00
CA GLN A 109 -20.46 11.23 -0.61
C GLN A 109 -20.47 9.69 -0.49
N GLU A 110 -21.40 9.02 -1.16
CA GLU A 110 -21.56 7.56 -1.13
C GLU A 110 -20.36 6.86 -1.80
N SER A 111 -19.81 7.47 -2.84
CA SER A 111 -18.59 6.98 -3.50
C SER A 111 -17.38 7.07 -2.57
N VAL A 112 -17.23 8.20 -1.86
CA VAL A 112 -16.15 8.38 -0.88
C VAL A 112 -16.32 7.44 0.33
N GLN A 113 -17.56 7.19 0.78
CA GLN A 113 -17.84 6.20 1.82
C GLN A 113 -17.41 4.80 1.38
N SER A 114 -17.69 4.42 0.13
CA SER A 114 -17.25 3.14 -0.42
C SER A 114 -15.73 3.01 -0.47
N LEU A 115 -15.00 4.08 -0.82
CA LEU A 115 -13.53 4.08 -0.83
C LEU A 115 -12.96 3.94 0.59
N LEU A 116 -13.52 4.66 1.57
CA LEU A 116 -13.10 4.55 2.97
C LEU A 116 -13.41 3.16 3.55
N GLN A 117 -14.53 2.55 3.16
CA GLN A 117 -14.84 1.17 3.56
C GLN A 117 -13.84 0.17 2.97
N ASP A 118 -13.48 0.29 1.69
CA ASP A 118 -12.46 -0.55 1.06
C ASP A 118 -11.08 -0.37 1.72
N TRP A 119 -10.76 0.85 2.15
CA TRP A 119 -9.58 1.14 2.97
C TRP A 119 -9.61 0.35 4.28
N HIS A 120 -10.70 0.42 5.06
CA HIS A 120 -10.83 -0.34 6.32
C HIS A 120 -10.75 -1.86 6.09
N ASP A 121 -11.40 -2.36 5.04
CA ASP A 121 -11.36 -3.78 4.74
C ASP A 121 -9.95 -4.25 4.36
N THR A 122 -9.18 -3.42 3.66
CA THR A 122 -7.83 -3.76 3.20
C THR A 122 -6.77 -3.55 4.29
N VAL A 123 -6.80 -2.41 4.98
CA VAL A 123 -5.77 -2.05 5.97
C VAL A 123 -6.06 -2.68 7.33
N ASP A 124 -7.29 -2.54 7.85
CA ASP A 124 -7.62 -3.02 9.19
C ASP A 124 -8.01 -4.50 9.19
N LYS A 125 -8.97 -4.91 8.36
CA LYS A 125 -9.47 -6.30 8.41
C LYS A 125 -8.51 -7.29 7.78
N GLN A 126 -7.98 -6.99 6.59
CA GLN A 126 -7.00 -7.85 5.93
C GLN A 126 -5.59 -7.66 6.51
N GLY A 127 -5.33 -6.58 7.25
CA GLY A 127 -4.05 -6.32 7.89
C GLY A 127 -2.92 -6.08 6.89
N LEU A 128 -3.18 -5.51 5.71
CA LEU A 128 -2.20 -5.43 4.62
C LEU A 128 -0.90 -4.73 5.06
N VAL A 129 -1.00 -3.59 5.74
CA VAL A 129 0.17 -2.84 6.25
C VAL A 129 0.93 -3.63 7.31
N TRP A 130 0.23 -4.38 8.16
CA TRP A 130 0.84 -5.24 9.17
C TRP A 130 1.60 -6.41 8.52
N LYS A 131 0.98 -7.11 7.56
CA LYS A 131 1.60 -8.20 6.79
C LYS A 131 2.86 -7.72 6.06
N LEU A 132 2.79 -6.52 5.46
CA LEU A 132 3.94 -5.90 4.80
C LEU A 132 5.09 -5.64 5.78
N LYS A 133 4.80 -5.07 6.96
CA LYS A 133 5.82 -4.87 8.01
C LYS A 133 6.42 -6.18 8.51
N GLU A 134 5.60 -7.23 8.66
CA GLU A 134 6.06 -8.56 9.05
C GLU A 134 6.99 -9.17 7.98
N ALA A 135 6.61 -9.10 6.71
CA ALA A 135 7.42 -9.57 5.59
C ALA A 135 8.74 -8.80 5.48
N LEU A 136 8.72 -7.48 5.72
CA LEU A 136 9.91 -6.64 5.72
C LEU A 136 10.88 -7.01 6.85
N ASN A 137 10.37 -7.35 8.05
CA ASN A 137 11.22 -7.84 9.12
C ASN A 137 11.87 -9.19 8.77
N LYS A 138 11.11 -10.13 8.19
CA LYS A 138 11.65 -11.40 7.69
C LYS A 138 12.72 -11.19 6.61
N LEU A 139 12.52 -10.20 5.74
CA LEU A 139 13.50 -9.80 4.74
C LEU A 139 14.79 -9.26 5.39
N LYS A 140 14.68 -8.38 6.40
CA LYS A 140 15.84 -7.87 7.14
C LYS A 140 16.62 -9.01 7.81
N ASP A 141 15.94 -9.94 8.46
CA ASP A 141 16.58 -11.10 9.11
C ASP A 141 17.31 -11.99 8.10
N THR A 142 16.67 -12.29 6.97
CA THR A 142 17.29 -13.10 5.91
C THR A 142 18.45 -12.39 5.22
N ALA A 143 18.39 -11.06 5.08
CA ALA A 143 19.50 -10.25 4.57
C ALA A 143 20.71 -10.23 5.52
N VAL A 144 20.49 -10.17 6.84
CA VAL A 144 21.58 -10.31 7.82
C VAL A 144 22.23 -11.70 7.71
N SER A 145 21.42 -12.75 7.62
CA SER A 145 21.93 -14.12 7.40
C SER A 145 22.76 -14.22 6.11
N TYR A 146 22.27 -13.63 5.02
CA TYR A 146 22.97 -13.58 3.72
C TYR A 146 24.32 -12.88 3.82
N THR A 147 24.33 -11.65 4.35
CA THR A 147 25.51 -10.78 4.35
C THR A 147 26.56 -11.20 5.39
N SER A 148 26.18 -11.99 6.40
CA SER A 148 27.11 -12.59 7.35
C SER A 148 28.00 -13.70 6.77
N LYS A 149 27.69 -14.21 5.57
CA LYS A 149 28.48 -15.28 4.93
C LYS A 149 29.59 -14.68 4.07
N ALA A 150 30.84 -14.96 4.42
CA ALA A 150 32.00 -14.51 3.65
C ALA A 150 31.94 -14.92 2.17
N ALA A 151 31.41 -16.12 1.86
CA ALA A 151 31.23 -16.60 0.49
C ALA A 151 30.18 -15.81 -0.32
N LEU A 152 29.41 -14.93 0.32
CA LEU A 152 28.37 -14.09 -0.28
C LEU A 152 28.67 -12.59 -0.14
N ALA A 153 29.87 -12.23 0.34
CA ALA A 153 30.22 -10.85 0.69
C ALA A 153 30.16 -9.89 -0.51
N ASP A 154 30.47 -10.37 -1.71
CA ASP A 154 30.46 -9.56 -2.95
C ASP A 154 29.07 -8.97 -3.26
N ASP A 155 27.99 -9.70 -2.91
CA ASP A 155 26.61 -9.28 -3.15
C ASP A 155 26.04 -8.41 -2.00
N SER A 156 26.75 -8.32 -0.85
CA SER A 156 26.32 -7.61 0.35
C SER A 156 25.91 -6.15 0.14
N PRO A 157 26.67 -5.29 -0.58
CA PRO A 157 26.27 -3.90 -0.79
C PRO A 157 24.95 -3.78 -1.57
N VAL A 158 24.72 -4.65 -2.55
CA VAL A 158 23.49 -4.68 -3.35
C VAL A 158 22.31 -5.13 -2.49
N VAL A 159 22.49 -6.19 -1.70
CA VAL A 159 21.46 -6.72 -0.78
C VAL A 159 21.03 -5.64 0.22
N ASN A 160 21.99 -5.00 0.89
CA ASN A 160 21.71 -3.97 1.88
C ASN A 160 21.01 -2.76 1.28
N ARG A 161 21.42 -2.34 0.07
CA ARG A 161 20.77 -1.26 -0.66
C ARG A 161 19.30 -1.59 -0.96
N ARG A 162 19.02 -2.78 -1.50
CA ARG A 162 17.64 -3.19 -1.84
C ARG A 162 16.74 -3.29 -0.61
N VAL A 163 17.26 -3.82 0.50
CA VAL A 163 16.50 -3.86 1.77
C VAL A 163 16.17 -2.46 2.26
N LYS A 164 17.12 -1.52 2.17
CA LYS A 164 16.89 -0.12 2.56
C LYS A 164 15.87 0.58 1.65
N GLU A 165 15.91 0.30 0.34
CA GLU A 165 14.92 0.82 -0.62
C GLU A 165 13.52 0.29 -0.28
N ALA A 166 13.38 -1.03 -0.06
CA ALA A 166 12.11 -1.65 0.34
C ALA A 166 11.58 -1.13 1.69
N ASP A 167 12.46 -0.86 2.65
CA ASP A 167 12.12 -0.28 3.96
C ASP A 167 11.59 1.16 3.81
N SER A 168 12.30 1.99 3.05
CA SER A 168 11.89 3.36 2.76
C SER A 168 10.54 3.40 2.02
N GLU A 169 10.36 2.53 1.02
CA GLU A 169 9.15 2.47 0.21
C GLU A 169 7.95 1.97 1.02
N THR A 170 8.17 1.03 1.93
CA THR A 170 7.16 0.57 2.90
C THR A 170 6.74 1.69 3.83
N GLY A 171 7.69 2.46 4.36
CA GLY A 171 7.39 3.62 5.21
C GLY A 171 6.53 4.64 4.49
N VAL A 172 6.96 5.09 3.31
CA VAL A 172 6.23 6.08 2.50
C VAL A 172 4.83 5.58 2.11
N SER A 173 4.70 4.31 1.73
CA SER A 173 3.40 3.75 1.33
C SER A 173 2.44 3.59 2.51
N ALA A 174 2.95 3.22 3.69
CA ALA A 174 2.15 3.14 4.91
C ALA A 174 1.68 4.53 5.37
N GLU A 175 2.55 5.53 5.35
CA GLU A 175 2.19 6.92 5.66
C GLU A 175 1.16 7.47 4.66
N ALA A 176 1.34 7.18 3.36
CA ALA A 176 0.37 7.55 2.33
C ALA A 176 -1.00 6.89 2.55
N ALA A 177 -1.03 5.67 3.08
CA ALA A 177 -2.28 4.96 3.39
C ALA A 177 -3.06 5.64 4.52
N GLU A 178 -2.38 6.09 5.58
CA GLU A 178 -3.04 6.87 6.63
C GLU A 178 -3.43 8.28 6.12
N ALA A 179 -2.59 8.93 5.32
CA ALA A 179 -2.88 10.25 4.78
C ALA A 179 -4.11 10.26 3.87
N VAL A 180 -4.26 9.24 3.01
CA VAL A 180 -5.44 9.14 2.13
C VAL A 180 -6.71 8.87 2.94
N ARG A 181 -6.63 8.04 3.98
CA ARG A 181 -7.73 7.82 4.94
C ARG A 181 -8.18 9.12 5.58
N SER A 182 -7.26 9.88 6.19
CA SER A 182 -7.60 11.17 6.82
C SER A 182 -8.17 12.17 5.81
N THR A 183 -7.73 12.11 4.56
CA THR A 183 -8.28 12.95 3.50
C THR A 183 -9.72 12.55 3.18
N MET A 184 -10.01 11.26 3.02
CA MET A 184 -11.37 10.76 2.78
C MET A 184 -12.31 11.08 3.96
N GLU A 185 -11.87 10.89 5.20
CA GLU A 185 -12.64 11.25 6.40
C GLU A 185 -12.99 12.75 6.42
N ARG A 186 -12.03 13.62 6.07
CA ARG A 186 -12.29 15.07 5.94
C ARG A 186 -13.28 15.41 4.84
N VAL A 187 -13.18 14.73 3.69
CA VAL A 187 -14.11 14.91 2.57
C VAL A 187 -15.53 14.48 2.98
N LEU A 188 -15.67 13.37 3.72
CA LEU A 188 -16.97 12.94 4.24
C LEU A 188 -17.56 13.94 5.24
N ALA A 189 -16.76 14.43 6.19
CA ALA A 189 -17.22 15.45 7.13
C ALA A 189 -17.65 16.74 6.40
N ALA A 190 -16.95 17.13 5.33
CA ALA A 190 -17.34 18.26 4.50
C ALA A 190 -18.65 18.01 3.75
N TRP A 191 -18.88 16.80 3.23
CA TRP A 191 -20.16 16.41 2.62
C TRP A 191 -21.33 16.48 3.59
N GLU A 192 -21.15 15.98 4.81
CA GLU A 192 -22.15 16.05 5.88
C GLU A 192 -22.47 17.50 6.23
N SER A 193 -21.45 18.32 6.51
CA SER A 193 -21.63 19.75 6.78
C SER A 193 -22.27 20.49 5.61
N TYR A 194 -21.92 20.15 4.37
CA TYR A 194 -22.49 20.77 3.18
C TYR A 194 -23.99 20.46 3.06
N LYS A 195 -24.37 19.18 3.14
CA LYS A 195 -25.77 18.75 3.06
C LYS A 195 -26.62 19.34 4.19
N ASP A 196 -26.08 19.38 5.41
CA ASP A 196 -26.77 19.94 6.57
C ASP A 196 -26.99 21.46 6.43
N CYS A 197 -25.94 22.22 6.09
CA CYS A 197 -26.05 23.66 5.89
C CYS A 197 -26.98 23.99 4.72
N LEU A 198 -26.90 23.24 3.63
CA LEU A 198 -27.73 23.42 2.45
C LEU A 198 -29.21 23.22 2.79
N TYR A 199 -29.54 22.10 3.44
CA TYR A 199 -30.91 21.79 3.85
C TYR A 199 -31.49 22.87 4.76
N LEU A 200 -30.75 23.27 5.79
CA LEU A 200 -31.20 24.29 6.75
C LEU A 200 -31.44 25.64 6.06
N LEU A 201 -30.56 26.07 5.17
CA LEU A 201 -30.71 27.31 4.42
C LEU A 201 -31.89 27.25 3.44
N GLN A 202 -32.09 26.13 2.75
CA GLN A 202 -33.23 25.96 1.84
C GLN A 202 -34.57 25.98 2.58
N VAL A 203 -34.67 25.30 3.73
CA VAL A 203 -35.87 25.32 4.57
C VAL A 203 -36.16 26.74 5.05
N TRP A 204 -35.14 27.44 5.55
CA TRP A 204 -35.32 28.80 6.06
C TRP A 204 -35.71 29.80 4.96
N LEU A 205 -35.02 29.79 3.82
CA LEU A 205 -35.39 30.62 2.65
C LEU A 205 -36.77 30.26 2.09
N GLY A 206 -37.23 29.01 2.29
CA GLY A 206 -38.56 28.54 1.89
C GLY A 206 -39.69 28.97 2.83
N GLN A 207 -39.44 28.98 4.14
CA GLN A 207 -40.44 29.33 5.18
C GLN A 207 -40.87 30.79 5.10
N GLU A 208 -40.00 31.71 4.69
CA GLU A 208 -40.34 33.14 4.65
C GLU A 208 -41.27 33.51 3.49
N LYS A 209 -41.33 32.69 2.43
CA LYS A 209 -42.35 32.86 1.37
C LYS A 209 -43.79 32.69 1.89
N GLN A 210 -43.97 32.13 3.09
CA GLN A 210 -45.28 31.87 3.70
C GLN A 210 -45.59 32.79 4.89
N SER A 211 -44.59 33.45 5.48
CA SER A 211 -44.74 34.30 6.67
C SER A 211 -44.30 35.74 6.38
N GLU A 212 -45.00 36.43 5.47
CA GLU A 212 -44.84 37.88 5.24
C GLU A 212 -45.40 38.76 6.39
N ALA A 213 -45.89 38.15 7.47
CA ALA A 213 -46.47 38.88 8.60
C ALA A 213 -45.78 38.51 9.92
N GLN A 214 -45.20 39.53 10.56
CA GLN A 214 -44.81 39.62 11.98
C GLN A 214 -43.39 39.18 12.37
N GLU A 215 -42.57 40.20 12.71
CA GLU A 215 -41.62 40.30 13.83
C GLU A 215 -40.15 40.65 13.48
N HIS A 216 -39.85 41.95 13.43
CA HIS A 216 -38.55 42.50 13.06
C HIS A 216 -37.45 42.46 14.15
N LYS A 217 -37.72 42.01 15.39
CA LYS A 217 -36.71 41.99 16.48
C LYS A 217 -36.11 40.61 16.78
N HIS A 218 -36.85 39.51 16.61
CA HIS A 218 -36.28 38.15 16.59
C HIS A 218 -35.48 37.87 15.30
N PHE A 219 -35.73 38.65 14.25
CA PHE A 219 -35.14 38.51 12.93
C PHE A 219 -33.63 38.82 12.85
N SER A 220 -33.12 39.80 13.62
CA SER A 220 -31.70 40.21 13.49
C SER A 220 -30.72 39.23 14.14
N SER A 221 -31.11 38.60 15.25
CA SER A 221 -30.33 37.52 15.89
C SER A 221 -30.32 36.27 15.01
N SER A 222 -31.48 35.92 14.43
CA SER A 222 -31.61 34.85 13.43
C SER A 222 -30.75 35.11 12.19
N LEU A 223 -30.73 36.34 11.65
CA LEU A 223 -30.03 36.65 10.41
C LEU A 223 -28.49 36.54 10.51
N ASN A 224 -27.89 36.81 11.67
CA ASN A 224 -26.45 36.60 11.87
C ASN A 224 -26.08 35.10 11.90
N GLU A 225 -26.92 34.26 12.52
CA GLU A 225 -26.73 32.81 12.52
C GLU A 225 -26.82 32.25 11.09
N TRP A 226 -27.79 32.71 10.30
CA TRP A 226 -27.94 32.28 8.91
C TRP A 226 -26.82 32.79 8.00
N ARG A 227 -26.27 33.99 8.25
CA ARG A 227 -25.06 34.47 7.58
C ARG A 227 -23.86 33.56 7.87
N LEU A 228 -23.68 33.15 9.12
CA LEU A 228 -22.61 32.23 9.49
C LEU A 228 -22.76 30.88 8.78
N ARG A 229 -23.99 30.34 8.73
CA ARG A 229 -24.30 29.09 8.00
C ARG A 229 -24.06 29.21 6.50
N GLN A 230 -24.39 30.34 5.89
CA GLN A 230 -24.12 30.59 4.47
C GLN A 230 -22.62 30.70 4.19
N ALA A 231 -21.86 31.35 5.07
CA ALA A 231 -20.40 31.38 4.97
C ALA A 231 -19.80 29.98 5.10
N GLN A 232 -20.24 29.20 6.09
CA GLN A 232 -19.82 27.81 6.30
C GLN A 232 -20.14 26.94 5.08
N LEU A 233 -21.36 27.04 4.52
CA LEU A 233 -21.74 26.30 3.32
C LEU A 233 -20.80 26.59 2.15
N ASN A 234 -20.46 27.86 1.92
CA ASN A 234 -19.53 28.24 0.85
C ASN A 234 -18.12 27.73 1.11
N GLU A 235 -17.64 27.78 2.35
CA GLU A 235 -16.32 27.27 2.71
C GLU A 235 -16.23 25.76 2.45
N VAL A 236 -17.15 24.97 3.00
CA VAL A 236 -17.15 23.51 2.81
C VAL A 236 -17.46 23.12 1.37
N GLY A 237 -18.33 23.88 0.69
CA GLY A 237 -18.66 23.69 -0.72
C GLY A 237 -17.48 23.93 -1.65
N ASN A 238 -16.70 25.00 -1.43
CA ASN A 238 -15.47 25.27 -2.19
C ASN A 238 -14.42 24.19 -1.93
N PHE A 239 -14.25 23.76 -0.68
CA PHE A 239 -13.37 22.64 -0.35
C PHE A 239 -13.77 21.35 -1.09
N LEU A 240 -15.07 21.02 -1.14
CA LEU A 240 -15.55 19.86 -1.90
C LEU A 240 -15.29 20.03 -3.41
N ILE A 241 -15.52 21.21 -3.97
CA ILE A 241 -15.23 21.52 -5.39
C ILE A 241 -13.76 21.26 -5.73
N ASP A 242 -12.84 21.67 -4.86
CA ASP A 242 -11.39 21.50 -5.06
C ASP A 242 -10.94 20.04 -4.98
N MET A 243 -11.63 19.25 -4.14
CA MET A 243 -11.29 17.84 -3.89
C MET A 243 -12.01 16.86 -4.82
N SER A 244 -13.00 17.33 -5.59
CA SER A 244 -13.90 16.47 -6.36
C SER A 244 -13.51 16.31 -7.83
N ASP A 245 -14.05 15.28 -8.47
CA ASP A 245 -13.96 15.10 -9.91
C ASP A 245 -14.72 16.20 -10.67
N ALA A 246 -14.45 16.33 -11.98
CA ALA A 246 -15.01 17.41 -12.80
C ALA A 246 -16.55 17.43 -12.81
N SER A 247 -17.21 16.26 -12.76
CA SER A 247 -18.67 16.17 -12.79
C SER A 247 -19.26 16.67 -11.47
N THR A 248 -18.74 16.15 -10.36
CA THR A 248 -19.18 16.48 -9.00
C THR A 248 -18.87 17.94 -8.68
N SER A 249 -17.68 18.42 -9.05
CA SER A 249 -17.26 19.82 -8.92
C SER A 249 -18.19 20.78 -9.68
N HIS A 250 -18.57 20.42 -10.92
CA HIS A 250 -19.52 21.21 -11.70
C HIS A 250 -20.92 21.26 -11.06
N SER A 251 -21.44 20.11 -10.59
CA SER A 251 -22.74 20.05 -9.90
C SER A 251 -22.75 20.90 -8.63
N LEU A 252 -21.71 20.79 -7.80
CA LEU A 252 -21.55 21.59 -6.58
C LEU A 252 -21.48 23.09 -6.88
N THR A 253 -20.73 23.47 -7.92
CA THR A 253 -20.60 24.86 -8.34
C THR A 253 -21.95 25.47 -8.73
N GLU A 254 -22.74 24.75 -9.53
CA GLU A 254 -24.06 25.20 -9.96
C GLU A 254 -25.06 25.30 -8.79
N GLU A 255 -25.03 24.36 -7.86
CA GLU A 255 -25.91 24.37 -6.68
C GLU A 255 -25.57 25.53 -5.74
N LEU A 256 -24.29 25.72 -5.41
CA LEU A 256 -23.81 26.85 -4.61
C LEU A 256 -24.13 28.18 -5.28
N ARG A 257 -23.95 28.29 -6.59
CA ARG A 257 -24.27 29.51 -7.35
C ARG A 257 -25.76 29.86 -7.21
N LYS A 258 -26.65 28.88 -7.41
CA LYS A 258 -28.10 29.08 -7.29
C LYS A 258 -28.49 29.53 -5.88
N LEU A 259 -27.97 28.85 -4.85
CA LEU A 259 -28.29 29.21 -3.47
C LEU A 259 -27.75 30.61 -3.11
N ASN A 260 -26.53 30.94 -3.53
CA ASN A 260 -25.95 32.26 -3.29
C ASN A 260 -26.74 33.39 -3.97
N MET A 261 -27.30 33.15 -5.17
CA MET A 261 -28.21 34.11 -5.80
C MET A 261 -29.50 34.30 -4.99
N GLN A 262 -30.12 33.21 -4.54
CA GLN A 262 -31.33 33.28 -3.70
C GLN A 262 -31.07 34.03 -2.39
N TRP A 263 -29.94 33.74 -1.75
CA TRP A 263 -29.48 34.42 -0.55
C TRP A 263 -29.25 35.93 -0.78
N ALA A 264 -28.58 36.30 -1.88
CA ALA A 264 -28.32 37.69 -2.20
C ALA A 264 -29.61 38.48 -2.44
N ASP A 265 -30.58 37.89 -3.15
CA ASP A 265 -31.89 38.50 -3.38
C ASP A 265 -32.70 38.64 -2.09
N PHE A 266 -32.60 37.66 -1.20
CA PHE A 266 -33.18 37.72 0.13
C PHE A 266 -32.61 38.88 0.98
N ILE A 267 -31.29 39.00 1.04
CA ILE A 267 -30.63 40.06 1.81
C ILE A 267 -30.96 41.45 1.26
N LYS A 268 -31.20 41.57 -0.07
CA LYS A 268 -31.70 42.82 -0.64
C LYS A 268 -33.10 43.14 -0.14
N ARG A 269 -34.04 42.19 -0.18
CA ARG A 269 -35.43 42.40 0.26
C ARG A 269 -35.58 42.77 1.73
N THR A 270 -34.69 42.29 2.59
CA THR A 270 -34.74 42.52 4.04
C THR A 270 -34.01 43.79 4.50
N LYS A 271 -33.23 44.42 3.60
CA LYS A 271 -32.54 45.69 3.85
C LYS A 271 -33.31 46.93 3.37
N PHE A 272 -34.39 46.73 2.61
CA PHE A 272 -35.31 47.76 2.11
C PHE A 272 -36.71 47.53 2.68
#